data_AF-A0A949LY89-F1
#
_entry.id   AF-A0A949LY89-F1
#
_cell.length_a   1.000
_cell.length_b   1.000
_cell.length_c   1.000
_cell.angle_alpha   90.00
_cell.angle_beta   90.00
_cell.angle_gamma   90.00
#
_symmetry.space_group_name_H-M   'P 1'
#
loop_
_entity.id
_entity.type
_entity.pdbx_description
1 polymer ?
#
loop_
_entity_poly.entity_id
_entity_poly.type
_entity_poly.pdbx_seq_one_letter_code
_entity_poly.pdbx_strand_id
1 'polypeptide(L)'
;MAGMMDSHNIEAKSQKDFTAQLKKVYGFYTGGFVAFVVVLGIAEQMGLTREMMGYVFLAATVLLYAGIGIMSRTNDADEYYVAGRRVPAVFNGMATGADWMSAASFIGMAGGLYLQGYSGLAFIMGWTGGYCLVALFLAPFLRKFGQFTIPDFLGARYGGNIPRLIGVLIAILCSFTYVVAQIYGVGLITTRLTGVSFEVGVYLGLAGILVCSFLGGMKAVTWTQVAQYIILIIAYMIPVVWLSVKQTGFPIPQLIYGQQLQKVTELEKK
;
A
#
# COMPACT_ATOMS: atom_id res chain seq x y z
N MET A 1 23.65 -33.94 19.45
CA MET A 1 24.20 -32.58 19.69
C MET A 1 24.66 -31.88 18.40
N ALA A 2 25.27 -32.57 17.42
CA ALA A 2 25.66 -31.98 16.14
C ALA A 2 24.49 -31.42 15.30
N GLY A 3 23.36 -32.14 15.20
CA GLY A 3 22.19 -31.70 14.42
C GLY A 3 21.45 -30.45 14.96
N MET A 4 21.62 -30.09 16.25
CA MET A 4 21.08 -28.85 16.81
C MET A 4 21.98 -27.64 16.56
N MET A 5 23.29 -27.84 16.39
CA MET A 5 24.23 -26.76 16.02
C MET A 5 24.09 -26.39 14.55
N ASP A 6 23.83 -27.36 13.67
CA ASP A 6 23.60 -27.11 12.25
C ASP A 6 22.26 -26.40 11.98
N SER A 7 21.19 -26.75 12.70
CA SER A 7 19.90 -26.04 12.58
C SER A 7 19.99 -24.58 13.04
N HIS A 8 20.68 -24.32 14.15
CA HIS A 8 20.91 -22.96 14.65
C HIS A 8 21.76 -22.12 13.68
N ASN A 9 22.76 -22.71 13.03
CA ASN A 9 23.59 -22.01 12.04
C ASN A 9 22.84 -21.73 10.73
N ILE A 10 21.92 -22.62 10.31
CA ILE A 10 21.07 -22.41 9.13
C ILE A 10 20.03 -21.31 9.41
N GLU A 11 19.37 -21.33 10.57
CA GLU A 11 18.42 -20.29 10.97
C GLU A 11 19.09 -18.92 11.14
N ALA A 12 20.26 -18.86 11.78
CA ALA A 12 21.02 -17.62 11.94
C ALA A 12 21.51 -17.05 10.60
N LYS A 13 21.89 -17.91 9.65
CA LYS A 13 22.27 -17.49 8.29
C LYS A 13 21.06 -16.96 7.51
N SER A 14 19.93 -17.67 7.56
CA SER A 14 18.67 -17.25 6.94
C SER A 14 18.16 -15.91 7.47
N GLN A 15 18.24 -15.69 8.79
CA GLN A 15 17.83 -14.43 9.41
C GLN A 15 18.76 -13.26 9.07
N LYS A 16 20.07 -13.51 8.97
CA LYS A 16 21.05 -12.52 8.51
C LYS A 16 20.82 -12.14 7.04
N ASP A 17 20.59 -13.12 6.17
CA ASP A 17 20.30 -12.91 4.75
C ASP A 17 19.00 -12.14 4.56
N PHE A 18 17.95 -12.49 5.31
CA PHE A 18 16.68 -11.76 5.32
C PHE A 18 16.86 -10.30 5.77
N THR A 19 17.59 -10.07 6.87
CA THR A 19 17.83 -8.72 7.40
C THR A 19 18.68 -7.90 6.43
N ALA A 20 19.67 -8.50 5.78
CA ALA A 20 20.48 -7.86 4.76
C ALA A 20 19.66 -7.48 3.53
N GLN A 21 18.80 -8.37 3.05
CA GLN A 21 17.88 -8.10 1.95
C GLN A 21 16.89 -6.98 2.30
N LEU A 22 16.32 -7.00 3.51
CA LEU A 22 15.43 -5.96 4.01
C LEU A 22 16.14 -4.60 4.04
N LYS A 23 17.34 -4.52 4.64
CA LYS A 23 18.15 -3.30 4.68
C LYS A 23 18.51 -2.80 3.27
N LYS A 24 18.83 -3.71 2.34
CA LYS A 24 19.14 -3.35 0.95
C LYS A 24 17.92 -2.75 0.24
N VAL A 25 16.75 -3.38 0.38
CA VAL A 25 15.50 -2.92 -0.23
C VAL A 25 15.08 -1.57 0.34
N TYR A 26 15.03 -1.44 1.67
CA TYR A 26 14.73 -0.16 2.33
C TYR A 26 15.75 0.92 1.96
N GLY A 27 17.04 0.62 2.06
CA GLY A 27 18.09 1.58 1.73
C GLY A 27 18.01 2.06 0.28
N PHE A 28 17.75 1.15 -0.67
CA PHE A 28 17.62 1.50 -2.09
C PHE A 28 16.39 2.37 -2.35
N TYR A 29 15.20 1.95 -1.90
CA TYR A 29 13.97 2.72 -2.16
C TYR A 29 13.89 4.02 -1.35
N THR A 30 14.24 4.00 -0.07
CA THR A 30 14.28 5.22 0.75
C THR A 30 15.34 6.18 0.25
N GLY A 31 16.56 5.70 -0.03
CA GLY A 31 17.64 6.54 -0.56
C GLY A 31 17.29 7.11 -1.93
N GLY A 32 16.75 6.28 -2.83
CA GLY A 32 16.28 6.72 -4.15
C GLY A 32 15.15 7.75 -4.06
N PHE A 33 14.18 7.55 -3.16
CA PHE A 33 13.09 8.50 -2.96
C PHE A 33 13.58 9.83 -2.37
N VAL A 34 14.44 9.80 -1.34
CA VAL A 34 15.02 11.02 -0.75
C VAL A 34 15.84 11.77 -1.79
N ALA A 35 16.70 11.09 -2.55
CA ALA A 35 17.47 11.69 -3.63
C ALA A 35 16.55 12.32 -4.69
N PHE A 36 15.49 11.61 -5.09
CA PHE A 36 14.50 12.11 -6.04
C PHE A 36 13.81 13.39 -5.55
N VAL A 37 13.38 13.42 -4.28
CA VAL A 37 12.76 14.60 -3.66
C VAL A 37 13.74 15.77 -3.57
N VAL A 38 14.99 15.52 -3.19
CA VAL A 38 16.04 16.56 -3.13
C VAL A 38 16.32 17.14 -4.51
N VAL A 39 16.47 16.29 -5.53
CA VAL A 39 16.69 16.72 -6.92
C VAL A 39 15.51 17.55 -7.42
N LEU A 40 14.27 17.12 -7.15
CA LEU A 40 13.08 17.89 -7.49
C LEU A 40 13.02 19.23 -6.75
N GLY A 41 13.39 19.28 -5.47
CA GLY A 41 13.44 20.52 -4.70
C GLY A 41 14.50 21.50 -5.23
N ILE A 42 15.65 20.99 -5.68
CA ILE A 42 16.67 21.82 -6.37
C ILE A 42 16.11 22.32 -7.70
N ALA A 43 15.46 21.45 -8.48
CA ALA A 43 14.86 21.84 -9.75
C ALA A 43 13.76 22.91 -9.58
N GLU A 44 12.95 22.82 -8.52
CA GLU A 44 11.97 23.84 -8.15
C GLU A 44 12.66 25.20 -7.89
N GLN A 45 13.76 25.21 -7.12
CA GLN A 45 14.55 26.42 -6.87
C GLN A 45 15.20 26.99 -8.14
N MET A 46 15.49 26.13 -9.12
CA MET A 46 15.99 26.52 -10.45
C MET A 46 14.88 27.01 -11.40
N GLY A 47 13.63 27.09 -10.93
CA GLY A 47 12.50 27.65 -11.70
C GLY A 47 11.62 26.61 -12.40
N LEU A 48 11.73 25.32 -12.06
CA LEU A 48 10.83 24.30 -12.59
C LEU A 48 9.38 24.56 -12.15
N THR A 49 8.45 24.60 -13.12
CA THR A 49 7.04 24.88 -12.81
C THR A 49 6.39 23.73 -12.06
N ARG A 50 5.32 24.04 -11.32
CA ARG A 50 4.54 23.03 -10.56
C ARG A 50 3.97 21.93 -11.46
N GLU A 51 3.51 22.29 -12.65
CA GLU A 51 3.00 21.32 -13.63
C GLU A 51 4.08 20.36 -14.10
N MET A 52 5.28 20.87 -14.40
CA MET A 52 6.43 20.04 -14.77
C MET A 52 6.87 19.11 -13.63
N MET A 53 6.84 19.58 -12.38
CA MET A 53 7.07 18.72 -11.22
C MET A 53 6.05 17.58 -11.15
N GLY A 54 4.77 17.88 -11.38
CA GLY A 54 3.70 16.88 -11.45
C GLY A 54 3.97 15.82 -12.52
N TYR A 55 4.37 16.24 -13.73
CA TYR A 55 4.72 15.32 -14.81
C TYR A 55 5.92 14.44 -14.48
N VAL A 56 6.98 15.01 -13.90
CA VAL A 56 8.16 14.23 -13.50
C VAL A 56 7.80 13.22 -12.42
N PHE A 57 6.97 13.61 -11.44
CA PHE A 57 6.53 12.70 -10.38
C PHE A 57 5.69 11.54 -10.93
N LEU A 58 4.72 11.85 -11.81
CA LEU A 58 3.89 10.84 -12.47
C LEU A 58 4.74 9.89 -13.32
N ALA A 59 5.60 10.44 -14.17
CA ALA A 59 6.45 9.65 -15.06
C ALA A 59 7.42 8.76 -14.27
N ALA A 60 8.09 9.30 -13.24
CA ALA A 60 9.00 8.53 -12.40
C ALA A 60 8.28 7.36 -11.72
N THR A 61 7.05 7.59 -11.23
CA THR A 61 6.23 6.56 -10.59
C THR A 61 5.84 5.46 -11.58
N VAL A 62 5.33 5.83 -12.75
CA VAL A 62 4.94 4.88 -13.80
C VAL A 62 6.14 4.07 -14.29
N LEU A 63 7.27 4.72 -14.54
CA LEU A 63 8.51 4.06 -14.99
C LEU A 63 9.06 3.10 -13.94
N LEU A 64 9.04 3.50 -12.66
CA LEU A 64 9.45 2.62 -11.57
C LEU A 64 8.60 1.35 -11.53
N TYR A 65 7.27 1.48 -11.61
CA TYR A 65 6.37 0.33 -11.58
C TYR A 65 6.51 -0.54 -12.82
N ALA A 66 6.60 0.06 -14.01
CA ALA A 66 6.85 -0.66 -15.25
C ALA A 66 8.18 -1.43 -15.19
N GLY A 67 9.24 -0.82 -14.66
CA GLY A 67 10.53 -1.47 -14.45
C GLY A 67 10.43 -2.68 -13.53
N ILE A 68 9.73 -2.55 -12.38
CA ILE A 68 9.49 -3.67 -11.46
C ILE A 68 8.69 -4.79 -12.14
N GLY A 69 7.67 -4.43 -12.95
CA GLY A 69 6.86 -5.37 -13.71
C GLY A 69 7.67 -6.18 -14.72
N ILE A 70 8.52 -5.50 -15.50
CA ILE A 70 9.41 -6.14 -16.49
C ILE A 70 10.41 -7.07 -15.80
N MET A 71 11.05 -6.61 -14.70
CA MET A 71 12.00 -7.43 -13.94
C MET A 71 11.35 -8.64 -13.24
N SER A 72 10.06 -8.57 -12.95
CA SER A 72 9.30 -9.62 -12.25
C SER A 72 8.51 -10.52 -13.20
N ARG A 73 8.75 -10.41 -14.51
CA ARG A 73 7.98 -11.14 -15.53
C ARG A 73 8.05 -12.66 -15.33
N THR A 74 6.88 -13.31 -15.38
CA THR A 74 6.76 -14.77 -15.25
C THR A 74 5.62 -15.30 -16.09
N ASN A 75 5.76 -16.54 -16.58
CA ASN A 75 4.72 -17.28 -17.29
C ASN A 75 4.20 -18.49 -16.48
N ASP A 76 4.75 -18.73 -15.29
CA ASP A 76 4.34 -19.80 -14.39
C ASP A 76 3.15 -19.35 -13.53
N ALA A 77 2.11 -20.16 -13.43
CA ALA A 77 0.87 -19.80 -12.74
C ALA A 77 1.04 -19.63 -11.22
N ASP A 78 1.84 -20.47 -10.56
CA ASP A 78 2.11 -20.35 -9.12
C ASP A 78 2.94 -19.09 -8.81
N GLU A 79 3.89 -18.76 -9.68
CA GLU A 79 4.63 -17.49 -9.59
C GLU A 79 3.73 -16.29 -9.90
N TYR A 80 2.85 -16.40 -10.89
CA TYR A 80 1.98 -15.31 -11.32
C TYR A 80 0.91 -14.99 -10.27
N TYR A 81 0.23 -15.99 -9.70
CA TYR A 81 -0.88 -15.74 -8.78
C TYR A 81 -0.46 -15.61 -7.31
N VAL A 82 0.59 -16.31 -6.86
CA VAL A 82 0.99 -16.33 -5.44
C VAL A 82 2.48 -16.07 -5.21
N ALA A 83 3.23 -15.66 -6.24
CA ALA A 83 4.68 -15.44 -6.15
C ALA A 83 5.43 -16.65 -5.57
N GLY A 84 4.97 -17.85 -5.94
CA GLY A 84 5.48 -19.13 -5.44
C GLY A 84 5.39 -19.30 -3.92
N ARG A 85 4.62 -18.45 -3.22
CA ARG A 85 4.52 -18.38 -1.75
C ARG A 85 5.86 -18.10 -1.06
N ARG A 86 6.82 -17.51 -1.78
CA ARG A 86 8.19 -17.26 -1.29
C ARG A 86 8.39 -15.87 -0.69
N VAL A 87 7.40 -14.98 -0.82
CA VAL A 87 7.49 -13.62 -0.31
C VAL A 87 7.51 -13.63 1.22
N PRO A 88 8.55 -13.05 1.86
CA PRO A 88 8.62 -12.98 3.31
C PRO A 88 7.47 -12.19 3.93
N ALA A 89 7.09 -12.55 5.16
CA ALA A 89 5.92 -11.99 5.86
C ALA A 89 5.96 -10.46 6.00
N VAL A 90 7.14 -9.88 6.27
CA VAL A 90 7.27 -8.41 6.42
C VAL A 90 6.99 -7.69 5.10
N PHE A 91 7.46 -8.20 3.96
CA PHE A 91 7.17 -7.60 2.65
C PHE A 91 5.71 -7.74 2.26
N ASN A 92 5.07 -8.88 2.55
CA ASN A 92 3.62 -9.02 2.39
C ASN A 92 2.86 -8.05 3.30
N GLY A 93 3.29 -7.85 4.55
CA GLY A 93 2.68 -6.90 5.47
C GLY A 93 2.80 -5.45 5.00
N MET A 94 3.98 -5.05 4.50
CA MET A 94 4.16 -3.74 3.86
C MET A 94 3.24 -3.59 2.64
N ALA A 95 3.14 -4.63 1.82
CA ALA A 95 2.33 -4.61 0.62
C ALA A 95 0.84 -4.45 0.95
N THR A 96 0.34 -5.21 1.94
CA THR A 96 -1.02 -5.05 2.49
C THR A 96 -1.22 -3.66 3.11
N GLY A 97 -0.21 -3.13 3.80
CA GLY A 97 -0.26 -1.77 4.36
C GLY A 97 -0.39 -0.70 3.28
N ALA A 98 0.37 -0.81 2.19
CA ALA A 98 0.24 0.10 1.05
C ALA A 98 -1.13 0.01 0.38
N ASP A 99 -1.69 -1.19 0.22
CA ASP A 99 -3.03 -1.39 -0.34
C ASP A 99 -4.13 -0.77 0.56
N TRP A 100 -3.96 -0.89 1.88
CA TRP A 100 -4.80 -0.18 2.85
C TRP A 100 -4.70 1.34 2.70
N MET A 101 -3.53 1.88 2.37
CA MET A 101 -3.26 3.32 2.17
C MET A 101 -3.61 3.78 0.73
N SER A 102 -4.78 3.43 0.24
CA SER A 102 -5.23 3.74 -1.13
C SER A 102 -5.82 5.15 -1.29
N ALA A 103 -6.27 5.51 -2.50
CA ALA A 103 -6.94 6.80 -2.73
C ALA A 103 -8.23 6.94 -1.91
N ALA A 104 -8.95 5.83 -1.70
CA ALA A 104 -10.10 5.78 -0.79
C ALA A 104 -9.70 6.18 0.64
N SER A 105 -8.54 5.72 1.12
CA SER A 105 -8.05 6.06 2.45
C SER A 105 -7.56 7.51 2.48
N PHE A 106 -6.76 7.96 1.52
CA PHE A 106 -6.20 9.31 1.58
C PHE A 106 -7.25 10.40 1.32
N ILE A 107 -7.94 10.34 0.18
CA ILE A 107 -8.94 11.33 -0.21
C ILE A 107 -10.23 11.13 0.60
N GLY A 108 -10.67 9.88 0.75
CA GLY A 108 -11.91 9.56 1.44
C GLY A 108 -11.85 9.82 2.95
N MET A 109 -10.74 9.53 3.64
CA MET A 109 -10.63 9.94 5.05
C MET A 109 -10.55 11.45 5.21
N ALA A 110 -9.80 12.16 4.35
CA ALA A 110 -9.73 13.61 4.41
C ALA A 110 -11.10 14.26 4.25
N GLY A 111 -11.87 13.85 3.23
CA GLY A 111 -13.24 14.34 3.01
C GLY A 111 -14.22 13.88 4.09
N GLY A 112 -14.13 12.61 4.50
CA GLY A 112 -15.01 12.03 5.52
C GLY A 112 -14.85 12.68 6.88
N LEU A 113 -13.61 12.88 7.35
CA LEU A 113 -13.33 13.56 8.61
C LEU A 113 -13.62 15.06 8.54
N TYR A 114 -13.42 15.70 7.38
CA TYR A 114 -13.82 17.10 7.20
C TYR A 114 -15.32 17.30 7.38
N LEU A 115 -16.15 16.37 6.89
CA LEU A 115 -17.61 16.47 6.98
C LEU A 115 -18.18 15.97 8.32
N GLN A 116 -17.61 14.89 8.88
CA GLN A 116 -18.17 14.18 10.05
C GLN A 116 -17.42 14.50 11.35
N GLY A 117 -16.29 15.20 11.28
CA GLY A 117 -15.44 15.51 12.43
C GLY A 117 -15.01 14.24 13.17
N TYR A 118 -15.01 14.32 14.51
CA TYR A 118 -14.63 13.22 15.41
C TYR A 118 -15.43 11.93 15.17
N SER A 119 -16.70 12.02 14.80
CA SER A 119 -17.55 10.83 14.59
C SER A 119 -17.07 9.94 13.44
N GLY A 120 -16.39 10.52 12.44
CA GLY A 120 -15.78 9.77 11.33
C GLY A 120 -14.62 8.86 11.76
N LEU A 121 -14.00 9.10 12.93
CA LEU A 121 -12.93 8.24 13.43
C LEU A 121 -13.43 6.83 13.79
N ALA A 122 -14.70 6.69 14.19
CA ALA A 122 -15.29 5.37 14.47
C ALA A 122 -15.29 4.49 13.22
N PHE A 123 -15.54 5.07 12.05
CA PHE A 123 -15.48 4.37 10.76
C PHE A 123 -14.06 3.87 10.46
N ILE A 124 -13.05 4.71 10.69
CA ILE A 124 -11.64 4.35 10.48
C ILE A 124 -11.21 3.22 11.43
N MET A 125 -11.58 3.33 12.71
CA MET A 125 -11.31 2.29 13.72
C MET A 125 -12.00 0.98 13.37
N GLY A 126 -13.27 1.02 12.93
CA GLY A 126 -14.03 -0.16 12.56
C GLY A 126 -13.43 -0.91 11.38
N TRP A 127 -13.10 -0.20 10.30
CA TRP A 127 -12.49 -0.83 9.12
C TRP A 127 -11.08 -1.36 9.43
N THR A 128 -10.25 -0.59 10.14
CA THR A 128 -8.89 -1.03 10.53
C THR A 128 -8.95 -2.25 11.44
N GLY A 129 -9.84 -2.24 12.43
CA GLY A 129 -10.11 -3.39 13.28
C GLY A 129 -10.56 -4.61 12.47
N GLY A 130 -11.42 -4.40 11.46
CA GLY A 130 -11.83 -5.44 10.52
C GLY A 130 -10.66 -6.12 9.80
N TYR A 131 -9.67 -5.35 9.34
CA TYR A 131 -8.44 -5.91 8.74
C TYR A 131 -7.68 -6.80 9.73
N CYS A 132 -7.52 -6.36 10.98
CA CYS A 132 -6.89 -7.17 12.03
C CYS A 132 -7.67 -8.46 12.29
N LEU A 133 -9.00 -8.40 12.35
CA LEU A 133 -9.84 -9.58 12.55
C LEU A 133 -9.71 -10.57 11.39
N VAL A 134 -9.73 -10.10 10.15
CA VAL A 134 -9.52 -10.95 8.96
C VAL A 134 -8.13 -11.58 8.99
N ALA A 135 -7.09 -10.82 9.32
CA ALA A 135 -5.71 -11.31 9.40
C ALA A 135 -5.53 -12.39 10.48
N LEU A 136 -6.18 -12.24 11.65
CA LEU A 136 -6.05 -13.18 12.76
C LEU A 136 -6.96 -14.41 12.62
N PHE A 137 -8.21 -14.21 12.17
CA PHE A 137 -9.23 -15.26 12.21
C PHE A 137 -9.51 -15.93 10.88
N LEU A 138 -9.22 -15.29 9.74
CA LEU A 138 -9.53 -15.86 8.42
C LEU A 138 -8.30 -16.25 7.62
N ALA A 139 -7.28 -15.39 7.58
CA ALA A 139 -6.07 -15.61 6.79
C ALA A 139 -5.35 -16.94 7.10
N PRO A 140 -5.25 -17.43 8.36
CA PRO A 140 -4.60 -18.71 8.65
C PRO A 140 -5.32 -19.91 8.01
N PHE A 141 -6.65 -19.88 7.94
CA PHE A 141 -7.45 -20.96 7.34
C PHE A 141 -7.34 -20.96 5.82
N LEU A 142 -7.40 -19.77 5.21
CA LEU A 142 -7.22 -19.63 3.76
C LEU A 142 -5.80 -20.06 3.34
N ARG A 143 -4.78 -19.73 4.14
CA ARG A 143 -3.39 -20.16 3.87
C ARG A 143 -3.24 -21.68 3.94
N LYS A 144 -3.92 -22.35 4.87
CA LYS A 144 -3.93 -23.82 4.98
C LYS A 144 -4.70 -24.49 3.82
N PHE A 145 -5.73 -23.83 3.28
CA PHE A 145 -6.51 -24.35 2.16
C PHE A 145 -5.73 -24.36 0.83
N GLY A 146 -4.83 -23.41 0.62
CA GLY A 146 -3.83 -23.47 -0.45
C GLY A 146 -4.35 -23.25 -1.88
N GLN A 147 -5.62 -22.90 -2.08
CA GLN A 147 -6.15 -22.48 -3.39
C GLN A 147 -5.91 -20.99 -3.66
N PHE A 148 -6.13 -20.57 -4.91
CA PHE A 148 -5.88 -19.20 -5.37
C PHE A 148 -6.98 -18.20 -5.00
N THR A 149 -8.23 -18.65 -4.78
CA THR A 149 -9.37 -17.74 -4.64
C THR A 149 -10.28 -18.08 -3.45
N ILE A 150 -10.94 -17.06 -2.88
CA ILE A 150 -11.95 -17.22 -1.82
C ILE A 150 -13.19 -17.97 -2.35
N PRO A 151 -13.71 -17.73 -3.58
CA PRO A 151 -14.81 -18.51 -4.11
C PRO A 151 -14.53 -20.02 -4.20
N ASP A 152 -13.29 -20.42 -4.49
CA ASP A 152 -12.91 -21.84 -4.47
C ASP A 152 -12.95 -22.43 -3.06
N PHE A 153 -12.55 -21.63 -2.07
CA PHE A 153 -12.70 -22.00 -0.66
C PHE A 153 -14.17 -22.21 -0.29
N LEU A 154 -15.06 -21.32 -0.70
CA LEU A 154 -16.50 -21.46 -0.45
C LEU A 154 -17.08 -22.71 -1.13
N GLY A 155 -16.72 -22.97 -2.39
CA GLY A 155 -17.16 -24.16 -3.11
C GLY A 155 -16.68 -25.46 -2.47
N ALA A 156 -15.42 -25.52 -2.01
CA ALA A 156 -14.89 -26.69 -1.32
C ALA A 156 -15.46 -26.86 0.09
N ARG A 157 -15.71 -25.76 0.81
CA ARG A 157 -16.18 -25.80 2.20
C ARG A 157 -17.65 -26.19 2.33
N TYR A 158 -18.50 -25.68 1.44
CA TYR A 158 -19.95 -25.85 1.51
C TYR A 158 -20.50 -26.87 0.50
N GLY A 159 -19.68 -27.31 -0.45
CA GLY A 159 -20.07 -28.27 -1.48
C GLY A 159 -20.86 -27.61 -2.61
N GLY A 160 -20.44 -27.89 -3.85
CA GLY A 160 -21.18 -27.52 -5.05
C GLY A 160 -20.76 -26.20 -5.71
N ASN A 161 -21.29 -25.99 -6.91
CA ASN A 161 -20.97 -24.82 -7.75
C ASN A 161 -21.76 -23.57 -7.35
N ILE A 162 -22.86 -23.70 -6.60
CA ILE A 162 -23.69 -22.56 -6.20
C ILE A 162 -22.94 -21.65 -5.21
N PRO A 163 -22.35 -22.14 -4.10
CA PRO A 163 -21.56 -21.29 -3.20
C PRO A 163 -20.36 -20.63 -3.90
N ARG A 164 -19.71 -21.35 -4.82
CA ARG A 164 -18.63 -20.80 -5.65
C ARG A 164 -19.14 -19.65 -6.53
N LEU A 165 -20.25 -19.85 -7.24
CA LEU A 165 -20.82 -18.81 -8.12
C LEU A 165 -21.21 -17.56 -7.33
N ILE A 166 -21.87 -17.72 -6.18
CA ILE A 166 -22.20 -16.59 -5.29
C ILE A 166 -20.92 -15.86 -4.86
N GLY A 167 -19.89 -16.62 -4.45
CA GLY A 167 -18.59 -16.06 -4.10
C GLY A 167 -17.95 -15.25 -5.24
N VAL A 168 -17.99 -15.78 -6.47
CA VAL A 168 -17.48 -15.08 -7.66
C VAL A 168 -18.24 -13.78 -7.91
N LEU A 169 -19.57 -13.81 -7.86
CA LEU A 169 -20.40 -12.61 -8.07
C LEU A 169 -20.12 -11.53 -7.01
N ILE A 170 -20.02 -11.91 -5.73
CA ILE A 170 -19.69 -10.98 -4.65
C ILE A 170 -18.28 -10.41 -4.84
N ALA A 171 -17.29 -11.27 -5.14
CA ALA A 171 -15.92 -10.84 -5.36
C ALA A 171 -15.80 -9.84 -6.52
N ILE A 172 -16.49 -10.09 -7.63
CA ILE A 172 -16.54 -9.17 -8.79
C ILE A 172 -17.22 -7.87 -8.40
N LEU A 173 -18.39 -7.92 -7.75
CA LEU A 173 -19.14 -6.72 -7.36
C LEU A 173 -18.34 -5.81 -6.44
N CYS A 174 -17.73 -6.36 -5.39
CA CYS A 174 -16.90 -5.61 -4.45
C CYS A 174 -15.65 -5.04 -5.14
N SER A 175 -14.96 -5.85 -5.95
CA SER A 175 -13.75 -5.41 -6.66
C SER A 175 -14.03 -4.32 -7.68
N PHE A 176 -15.12 -4.45 -8.46
CA PHE A 176 -15.50 -3.47 -9.46
C PHE A 176 -15.84 -2.12 -8.82
N THR A 177 -16.66 -2.12 -7.78
CA THR A 177 -17.01 -0.91 -7.03
C THR A 177 -15.76 -0.21 -6.48
N TYR A 178 -14.83 -0.98 -5.93
CA TYR A 178 -13.59 -0.44 -5.40
C TYR A 178 -12.69 0.14 -6.50
N VAL A 179 -12.49 -0.59 -7.60
CA VAL A 179 -11.66 -0.15 -8.74
C VAL A 179 -12.19 1.14 -9.34
N VAL A 180 -13.52 1.31 -9.48
CA VAL A 180 -14.12 2.57 -9.97
C VAL A 180 -13.73 3.76 -9.09
N ALA A 181 -13.82 3.61 -7.77
CA ALA A 181 -13.43 4.67 -6.84
C ALA A 181 -11.93 5.01 -6.94
N GLN A 182 -11.06 4.00 -7.10
CA GLN A 182 -9.62 4.20 -7.25
C GLN A 182 -9.28 4.89 -8.58
N ILE A 183 -9.90 4.49 -9.69
CA ILE A 183 -9.71 5.13 -11.00
C ILE A 183 -10.09 6.60 -10.95
N TYR A 184 -11.22 6.92 -10.31
CA TYR A 184 -11.64 8.30 -10.11
C TYR A 184 -10.62 9.09 -9.28
N GLY A 185 -10.11 8.50 -8.19
CA GLY A 185 -9.05 9.10 -7.36
C GLY A 185 -7.78 9.40 -8.16
N VAL A 186 -7.33 8.47 -9.00
CA VAL A 186 -6.17 8.64 -9.88
C VAL A 186 -6.39 9.78 -10.88
N GLY A 187 -7.55 9.84 -11.53
CA GLY A 187 -7.90 10.91 -12.47
C GLY A 187 -7.97 12.28 -11.80
N LEU A 188 -8.52 12.35 -10.58
CA LEU A 188 -8.61 13.59 -9.81
C LEU A 188 -7.22 14.09 -9.41
N ILE A 189 -6.36 13.23 -8.85
CA ILE A 189 -5.00 13.61 -8.44
C ILE A 189 -4.18 14.06 -9.65
N THR A 190 -4.25 13.30 -10.75
CA THR A 190 -3.46 13.61 -11.95
C THR A 190 -3.86 14.96 -12.54
N THR A 191 -5.16 15.19 -12.74
CA THR A 191 -5.68 16.49 -13.21
C THR A 191 -5.22 17.65 -12.32
N ARG A 192 -5.24 17.45 -10.99
CA ARG A 192 -4.87 18.50 -10.03
C ARG A 192 -3.37 18.80 -9.99
N LEU A 193 -2.52 17.81 -10.26
CA LEU A 193 -1.07 17.96 -10.19
C LEU A 193 -0.43 18.37 -11.52
N THR A 194 -0.97 17.91 -12.65
CA THR A 194 -0.37 18.12 -13.97
C THR A 194 -1.18 19.04 -14.88
N GLY A 195 -2.44 19.33 -14.53
CA GLY A 195 -3.34 20.15 -15.35
C GLY A 195 -3.92 19.44 -16.58
N VAL A 196 -3.60 18.15 -16.81
CA VAL A 196 -4.18 17.36 -17.91
C VAL A 196 -5.67 17.12 -17.69
N SER A 197 -6.41 16.81 -18.76
CA SER A 197 -7.81 16.42 -18.62
C SER A 197 -7.96 15.13 -17.80
N PHE A 198 -9.08 15.01 -17.09
CA PHE A 198 -9.38 13.86 -16.23
C PHE A 198 -9.26 12.52 -16.96
N GLU A 199 -9.79 12.43 -18.18
CA GLU A 199 -9.73 11.23 -19.00
C GLU A 199 -8.30 10.82 -19.32
N VAL A 200 -7.45 11.78 -19.71
CA VAL A 200 -6.02 11.51 -19.98
C VAL A 200 -5.31 11.05 -18.72
N GLY A 201 -5.59 11.69 -17.58
CA GLY A 201 -5.03 11.28 -16.28
C GLY A 201 -5.42 9.84 -15.90
N VAL A 202 -6.69 9.47 -16.12
CA VAL A 202 -7.18 8.09 -15.93
C VAL A 202 -6.43 7.11 -16.83
N TYR A 203 -6.32 7.39 -18.13
CA TYR A 203 -5.66 6.48 -19.07
C TYR A 203 -4.18 6.29 -18.76
N LEU A 204 -3.46 7.36 -18.40
CA LEU A 204 -2.05 7.28 -18.02
C LEU A 204 -1.86 6.44 -16.75
N GLY A 205 -2.68 6.67 -15.73
CA GLY A 205 -2.62 5.92 -14.48
C GLY A 205 -2.96 4.43 -14.68
N LEU A 206 -4.02 4.15 -15.42
CA LEU A 206 -4.41 2.77 -15.76
C LEU A 206 -3.33 2.07 -16.58
N ALA A 207 -2.81 2.70 -17.64
CA ALA A 207 -1.75 2.11 -18.45
C ALA A 207 -0.53 1.74 -17.60
N GLY A 208 -0.09 2.62 -16.69
CA GLY A 208 1.03 2.34 -15.80
C GLY A 208 0.79 1.13 -14.88
N ILE A 209 -0.38 1.06 -14.25
CA ILE A 209 -0.76 -0.05 -13.34
C ILE A 209 -0.91 -1.36 -14.11
N LEU A 210 -1.46 -1.32 -15.31
CA LEU A 210 -1.64 -2.50 -16.14
C LEU A 210 -0.30 -3.07 -16.59
N VAL A 211 0.63 -2.23 -17.05
CA VAL A 211 1.96 -2.69 -17.49
C VAL A 211 2.68 -3.44 -16.36
N CYS A 212 2.65 -2.93 -15.13
CA CYS A 212 3.34 -3.61 -14.04
C CYS A 212 2.65 -4.91 -13.61
N SER A 213 1.31 -4.90 -13.54
CA SER A 213 0.53 -6.01 -12.98
C SER A 213 0.37 -7.17 -13.97
N PHE A 214 0.15 -6.88 -15.25
CA PHE A 214 0.02 -7.91 -16.29
C PHE A 214 1.31 -8.66 -16.57
N LEU A 215 2.47 -7.99 -16.49
CA LEU A 215 3.74 -8.63 -16.86
C LEU A 215 4.27 -9.55 -15.75
N GLY A 216 4.18 -9.15 -14.48
CA GLY A 216 4.84 -9.88 -13.38
C GLY A 216 3.94 -10.40 -12.27
N GLY A 217 2.61 -10.29 -12.42
CA GLY A 217 1.64 -10.88 -11.48
C GLY A 217 1.83 -10.43 -10.03
N MET A 218 1.53 -11.32 -9.08
CA MET A 218 1.59 -11.07 -7.63
C MET A 218 2.98 -10.65 -7.16
N LYS A 219 4.05 -11.17 -7.78
CA LYS A 219 5.42 -10.77 -7.45
C LYS A 219 5.66 -9.30 -7.79
N ALA A 220 5.31 -8.87 -9.00
CA ALA A 220 5.43 -7.45 -9.37
C ALA A 220 4.61 -6.56 -8.45
N VAL A 221 3.34 -6.93 -8.21
CA VAL A 221 2.43 -6.19 -7.33
C VAL A 221 2.99 -6.05 -5.92
N THR A 222 3.54 -7.12 -5.36
CA THR A 222 4.11 -7.06 -4.00
C THR A 222 5.31 -6.11 -3.96
N TRP A 223 6.21 -6.16 -4.94
CA TRP A 223 7.39 -5.29 -4.95
C TRP A 223 7.05 -3.82 -5.22
N THR A 224 6.06 -3.54 -6.08
CA THR A 224 5.56 -2.17 -6.27
C THR A 224 4.89 -1.64 -5.01
N GLN A 225 4.08 -2.47 -4.33
CA GLN A 225 3.43 -2.09 -3.07
C GLN A 225 4.44 -1.89 -1.92
N VAL A 226 5.52 -2.67 -1.85
CA VAL A 226 6.61 -2.44 -0.89
C VAL A 226 7.28 -1.08 -1.13
N ALA A 227 7.54 -0.72 -2.40
CA ALA A 227 8.08 0.60 -2.73
C ALA A 227 7.10 1.72 -2.35
N GLN A 228 5.81 1.55 -2.67
CA GLN A 228 4.75 2.48 -2.29
C GLN A 228 4.64 2.67 -0.77
N TYR A 229 4.70 1.59 0.00
CA TYR A 229 4.63 1.63 1.45
C TYR A 229 5.67 2.58 2.04
N ILE A 230 6.93 2.47 1.58
CA ILE A 230 8.03 3.32 2.06
C ILE A 230 7.74 4.80 1.75
N ILE A 231 7.33 5.09 0.52
CA ILE A 231 6.99 6.45 0.06
C ILE A 231 5.86 7.02 0.92
N LEU A 232 4.78 6.26 1.11
CA LEU A 232 3.58 6.71 1.80
C LEU A 232 3.83 6.92 3.31
N ILE A 233 4.58 6.04 3.97
CA ILE A 233 4.94 6.22 5.39
C ILE A 233 5.76 7.50 5.57
N ILE A 234 6.74 7.76 4.70
CA ILE A 234 7.52 9.00 4.75
C ILE A 234 6.59 10.20 4.53
N ALA A 235 5.75 10.15 3.49
CA ALA A 235 4.82 11.23 3.14
C ALA A 235 3.80 11.54 4.26
N TYR A 236 3.31 10.53 4.98
CA TYR A 236 2.37 10.73 6.08
C TYR A 236 3.07 11.17 7.36
N MET A 237 4.25 10.62 7.66
CA MET A 237 4.94 10.92 8.91
C MET A 237 5.51 12.34 8.94
N ILE A 238 6.01 12.88 7.82
CA ILE A 238 6.57 14.24 7.77
C ILE A 238 5.60 15.30 8.32
N PRO A 239 4.37 15.47 7.80
CA PRO A 239 3.46 16.52 8.27
C PRO A 239 3.01 16.27 9.72
N VAL A 240 2.79 15.00 10.10
CA VAL A 240 2.33 14.66 11.46
C VAL A 240 3.42 14.93 12.49
N VAL A 241 4.67 14.56 12.19
CA VAL A 241 5.84 14.87 13.05
C VAL A 241 6.06 16.37 13.14
N TRP A 242 5.95 17.10 12.02
CA TRP A 242 6.10 18.56 12.04
C TRP A 242 5.03 19.21 12.93
N LEU A 243 3.76 18.81 12.77
CA LEU A 243 2.67 19.32 13.58
C LEU A 243 2.87 18.99 15.08
N SER A 244 3.30 17.76 15.37
CA SER A 244 3.65 17.27 16.70
C SER A 244 4.68 18.18 17.38
N VAL A 245 5.80 18.47 16.70
CA VAL A 245 6.85 19.36 17.22
C VAL A 245 6.31 20.78 17.44
N LYS A 246 5.54 21.32 16.49
CA LYS A 246 4.99 22.68 16.64
C LYS A 246 3.99 22.82 17.79
N GLN A 247 3.18 21.79 18.06
CA GLN A 247 2.13 21.87 19.08
C GLN A 247 2.57 21.40 20.47
N THR A 248 3.57 20.53 20.56
CA THR A 248 3.96 19.89 21.83
C THR A 248 5.44 19.94 22.15
N GLY A 249 6.28 20.35 21.19
CA GLY A 249 7.74 20.28 21.32
C GLY A 249 8.31 18.85 21.19
N PHE A 250 7.47 17.82 20.99
CA PHE A 250 7.91 16.43 20.90
C PHE A 250 7.72 15.86 19.48
N PRO A 251 8.71 15.13 18.91
CA PRO A 251 8.66 14.69 17.52
C PRO A 251 7.93 13.36 17.28
N ILE A 252 7.50 12.63 18.32
CA ILE A 252 6.83 11.34 18.17
C ILE A 252 5.33 11.50 18.43
N PRO A 253 4.50 11.74 17.39
CA PRO A 253 3.08 12.04 17.55
C PRO A 253 2.31 10.92 18.25
N GLN A 254 2.71 9.67 18.05
CA GLN A 254 2.03 8.49 18.60
C GLN A 254 1.99 8.47 20.14
N LEU A 255 2.98 9.06 20.80
CA LEU A 255 3.08 9.07 22.27
C LEU A 255 2.31 10.22 22.90
N ILE A 256 2.11 11.31 22.16
CA ILE A 256 1.52 12.55 22.67
C ILE A 256 0.08 12.77 22.20
N TYR A 257 -0.39 11.97 21.23
CA TYR A 257 -1.68 12.19 20.57
C TYR A 257 -2.83 12.26 21.58
N GLY A 258 -2.78 11.47 22.67
CA GLY A 258 -3.81 11.46 23.70
C GLY A 258 -3.97 12.80 24.42
N GLN A 259 -2.86 13.52 24.66
CA GLN A 259 -2.91 14.85 25.27
C GLN A 259 -3.52 15.89 24.33
N GLN A 260 -3.26 15.78 23.02
CA GLN A 260 -3.86 16.67 22.03
C GLN A 260 -5.34 16.37 21.82
N LEU A 261 -5.74 15.09 21.85
CA LEU A 261 -7.14 14.71 21.73
C LEU A 261 -8.00 15.33 22.84
N GLN A 262 -7.51 15.34 24.08
CA GLN A 262 -8.19 15.99 25.20
C GLN A 262 -8.40 17.48 24.95
N LYS A 263 -7.38 18.19 24.46
CA LYS A 263 -7.48 19.63 24.11
C LYS A 263 -8.49 19.89 22.99
N VAL A 264 -8.51 19.03 21.96
CA VAL A 264 -9.48 19.13 20.86
C VAL A 264 -10.90 18.89 21.37
N THR A 265 -11.11 17.87 22.19
CA THR A 265 -12.42 17.59 22.80
C THR A 265 -12.91 18.73 23.70
N GLU A 266 -12.01 19.42 24.41
CA GLU A 266 -12.37 20.61 25.19
C GLU A 266 -12.77 21.79 24.31
N LEU A 267 -12.13 21.95 23.15
CA LEU A 267 -12.48 22.99 22.17
C LEU A 267 -13.79 22.69 21.45
N GLU A 268 -14.08 21.42 21.14
CA GLU A 268 -15.36 21.01 20.52
C GLU A 268 -16.57 21.19 21.44
N LYS A 269 -16.35 21.28 22.75
CA LYS A 269 -17.41 21.55 23.74
C LYS A 269 -17.72 23.05 23.93
N LYS A 270 -16.92 23.94 23.35
CA LYS A 270 -17.16 25.39 23.37
C LYS A 270 -17.94 25.83 22.15
#